data_AF-A0A436AF29-F1
#
_entry.id   AF-A0A436AF29-F1
#
_cell.length_a   1.000
_cell.length_b   1.000
_cell.length_c   1.000
_cell.angle_alpha   90.00
_cell.angle_beta   90.00
_cell.angle_gamma   90.00
#
_symmetry.space_group_name_H-M   'P 1'
#
loop_
_entity.id
_entity.type
_entity.pdbx_description
1 polymer ?
#
loop_
_entity_poly.entity_id
_entity_poly.type
_entity_poly.pdbx_seq_one_letter_code
_entity_poly.pdbx_strand_id
1 'polypeptide(L)'
;IGEREAKAEKIQSSFVGIDKADIVSAEMKGGEAHVTLRIISELISATRDKAGAVIDGDPETVAEVKDVWTFARDTRSRDPNWKLVATEEED
;
A
#
# COMPACT_ATOMS: atom_id res chain seq x y z
N ILE A 1 5.67 -18.47 -7.76
CA ILE A 1 5.79 -17.67 -9.01
C ILE A 1 5.79 -18.55 -10.28
N GLY A 2 6.43 -19.72 -10.29
CA GLY A 2 6.51 -20.59 -11.50
C GLY A 2 5.20 -21.23 -12.02
N GLU A 3 4.18 -21.45 -11.20
CA GLU A 3 2.90 -22.01 -11.69
C GLU A 3 2.04 -21.02 -12.50
N ARG A 4 2.10 -19.72 -12.17
CA ARG A 4 1.31 -18.68 -12.85
C ARG A 4 1.85 -18.35 -14.24
N GLU A 5 3.18 -18.35 -14.41
CA GLU A 5 3.82 -18.12 -15.71
C GLU A 5 3.46 -19.21 -16.72
N ALA A 6 3.36 -20.47 -16.29
CA ALA A 6 2.93 -21.58 -17.15
C ALA A 6 1.47 -21.39 -17.64
N LYS A 7 0.61 -20.80 -16.81
CA LYS A 7 -0.81 -20.56 -17.10
C LYS A 7 -1.07 -19.23 -17.83
N ALA A 8 -0.05 -18.39 -18.02
CA ALA A 8 -0.11 -17.03 -18.57
C ALA A 8 -1.32 -16.20 -18.08
N GLU A 9 -1.62 -16.36 -16.79
CA GLU A 9 -2.61 -15.56 -16.07
C GLU A 9 -2.07 -14.12 -15.92
N LYS A 10 -2.93 -13.14 -16.15
CA LYS A 10 -2.59 -11.72 -16.03
C LYS A 10 -3.32 -11.13 -14.82
N ILE A 11 -2.56 -10.70 -13.84
CA ILE A 11 -3.08 -9.89 -12.74
C ILE A 11 -3.18 -8.45 -13.24
N GLN A 12 -4.38 -7.90 -13.21
CA GLN A 12 -4.64 -6.47 -13.38
C GLN A 12 -4.96 -5.91 -12.00
N SER A 13 -4.03 -5.10 -11.48
CA SER A 13 -4.27 -4.28 -10.30
C SER A 13 -4.20 -2.82 -10.72
N SER A 14 -5.24 -2.06 -10.43
CA SER A 14 -5.28 -0.61 -10.64
C SER A 14 -5.47 0.07 -9.30
N PHE A 15 -4.52 0.93 -8.97
CA PHE A 15 -4.67 1.86 -7.85
C PHE A 15 -5.64 2.96 -8.27
N VAL A 16 -6.74 3.10 -7.51
CA VAL A 16 -7.75 4.14 -7.76
C VAL A 16 -7.34 5.44 -7.09
N GLY A 17 -7.00 5.39 -5.81
CA GLY A 17 -6.63 6.57 -5.04
C GLY A 17 -6.39 6.29 -3.56
N ILE A 18 -6.01 7.35 -2.84
CA ILE A 18 -6.03 7.38 -1.38
C ILE A 18 -7.31 8.11 -0.98
N ASP A 19 -8.20 7.42 -0.28
CA ASP A 19 -9.42 8.01 0.27
C ASP A 19 -9.10 8.83 1.53
N LYS A 20 -8.23 8.29 2.40
CA LYS A 20 -7.90 8.94 3.67
C LYS A 20 -6.46 8.72 4.12
N ALA A 21 -5.89 9.71 4.79
CA ALA A 21 -4.60 9.58 5.49
C ALA A 21 -4.66 10.34 6.82
N ASP A 22 -4.63 9.62 7.93
CA ASP A 22 -4.69 10.17 9.28
C ASP A 22 -3.37 9.94 10.03
N ILE A 23 -2.88 10.94 10.77
CA ILE A 23 -1.79 10.72 11.73
C ILE A 23 -2.38 10.01 12.95
N VAL A 24 -1.91 8.78 13.20
CA VAL A 24 -2.36 7.96 14.34
C VAL A 24 -1.35 7.93 15.49
N SER A 25 -0.07 8.24 15.21
CA SER A 25 0.96 8.40 16.23
C SER A 25 2.03 9.39 15.80
N ALA A 26 2.61 10.10 16.76
CA ALA A 26 3.80 10.92 16.57
C ALA A 26 4.66 10.85 17.83
N GLU A 27 5.92 10.47 17.69
CA GLU A 27 6.85 10.31 18.80
C GLU A 27 8.28 10.72 18.44
N MET A 28 9.08 11.05 19.45
CA MET A 28 10.50 11.32 19.30
C MET A 28 11.31 10.14 19.84
N LYS A 29 12.18 9.58 19.01
CA LYS A 29 13.16 8.56 19.40
C LYS A 29 14.56 9.17 19.34
N GLY A 30 14.99 9.73 20.47
CA GLY A 30 16.22 10.52 20.53
C GLY A 30 16.11 11.76 19.63
N GLY A 31 16.93 11.81 18.57
CA GLY A 31 16.92 12.91 17.58
C GLY A 31 15.96 12.69 16.40
N GLU A 32 15.37 11.51 16.28
CA GLU A 32 14.49 11.15 15.17
C GLU A 32 13.02 11.38 15.54
N ALA A 33 12.30 12.10 14.68
CA ALA A 33 10.85 12.18 14.73
C ALA A 33 10.28 10.97 13.98
N HIS A 34 9.36 10.25 14.59
CA HIS A 34 8.57 9.20 13.99
C HIS A 34 7.12 9.65 13.89
N VAL A 35 6.52 9.48 12.72
CA VAL A 35 5.11 9.78 12.46
C VAL A 35 4.49 8.55 11.81
N THR A 36 3.44 8.02 12.44
CA THR A 36 2.69 6.89 11.93
C THR A 36 1.38 7.39 11.33
N LEU A 37 1.15 7.00 10.08
CA LEU A 37 -0.04 7.30 9.30
C LEU A 37 -0.88 6.04 9.16
N ARG A 38 -2.20 6.16 9.33
CA ARG A 38 -3.16 5.20 8.79
C ARG A 38 -3.64 5.73 7.45
N ILE A 39 -3.49 4.91 6.40
CA ILE A 39 -3.81 5.24 5.02
C ILE A 39 -4.91 4.28 4.57
N ILE A 40 -5.99 4.84 4.04
CA ILE A 40 -7.08 4.10 3.42
C ILE A 40 -6.99 4.33 1.92
N SER A 41 -6.76 3.28 1.17
CA SER A 41 -6.62 3.33 -0.29
C SER A 41 -7.62 2.43 -0.99
N GLU A 42 -7.93 2.79 -2.23
CA GLU A 42 -8.86 2.06 -3.06
C GLU A 42 -8.10 1.35 -4.17
N LEU A 43 -8.27 0.03 -4.26
CA LEU A 43 -7.66 -0.81 -5.29
C LEU A 43 -8.74 -1.62 -6.02
N ILE A 44 -8.57 -1.74 -7.34
CA ILE A 44 -9.32 -2.68 -8.15
C ILE A 44 -8.37 -3.80 -8.55
N SER A 45 -8.75 -5.05 -8.31
CA SER A 45 -7.92 -6.22 -8.62
C SER A 45 -8.74 -7.30 -9.30
N ALA A 46 -8.26 -7.77 -10.44
CA ALA A 46 -8.81 -8.91 -11.16
C ALA A 46 -7.69 -9.70 -11.84
N THR A 47 -7.74 -11.02 -11.74
CA THR A 47 -6.89 -11.92 -12.52
C THR A 47 -7.66 -12.41 -13.73
N ARG A 48 -7.06 -12.30 -14.92
CA ARG A 48 -7.62 -12.82 -16.17
C ARG A 48 -6.81 -13.99 -16.69
N ASP A 49 -7.48 -14.96 -17.28
CA ASP A 49 -6.83 -16.04 -18.02
C ASP A 49 -6.34 -15.58 -19.41
N LYS A 50 -5.79 -16.52 -20.20
CA LYS A 50 -5.31 -16.26 -21.57
C LYS A 50 -6.42 -15.81 -22.53
N ALA A 51 -7.67 -16.20 -22.27
CA ALA A 51 -8.83 -15.82 -23.08
C ALA A 51 -9.42 -14.47 -22.67
N GLY A 52 -8.90 -13.84 -21.60
CA GLY A 52 -9.36 -12.58 -21.07
C GLY A 52 -10.53 -12.71 -20.08
N ALA A 53 -10.94 -13.94 -19.75
CA ALA A 53 -11.97 -14.20 -18.76
C ALA A 53 -11.42 -13.93 -17.36
N VAL A 54 -12.21 -13.29 -16.50
CA VAL A 54 -11.85 -13.08 -15.08
C VAL A 54 -11.94 -14.43 -14.37
N ILE A 55 -10.84 -14.84 -13.75
CA ILE A 55 -10.74 -16.11 -13.01
C ILE A 55 -10.59 -15.90 -11.51
N ASP A 56 -10.31 -14.67 -11.07
CA ASP A 56 -10.19 -14.27 -9.66
C ASP A 56 -10.35 -12.75 -9.54
N GLY A 57 -10.88 -12.28 -8.41
CA GLY A 57 -11.22 -10.87 -8.19
C GLY A 57 -12.38 -10.36 -9.05
N ASP A 58 -12.55 -9.04 -9.07
CA ASP A 58 -13.62 -8.37 -9.81
C ASP A 58 -13.08 -7.04 -10.38
N PRO A 59 -13.10 -6.84 -11.72
CA PRO A 59 -12.57 -5.65 -12.35
C PRO A 59 -13.43 -4.39 -12.13
N GLU A 60 -14.61 -4.49 -11.53
CA GLU A 60 -15.50 -3.37 -11.24
C GLU A 60 -15.65 -3.09 -9.74
N THR A 61 -15.30 -4.06 -8.88
CA THR A 61 -15.37 -3.87 -7.43
C THR A 61 -14.13 -3.13 -6.93
N VAL A 62 -14.37 -2.02 -6.24
CA VAL A 62 -13.35 -1.30 -5.48
C VAL A 62 -13.19 -1.96 -4.12
N ALA A 63 -11.98 -2.41 -3.83
CA ALA A 63 -11.58 -2.90 -2.52
C ALA A 63 -10.86 -1.80 -1.74
N GLU A 64 -11.24 -1.64 -0.48
CA GLU A 64 -10.54 -0.78 0.47
C GLU A 64 -9.36 -1.53 1.08
N VAL A 65 -8.17 -0.93 1.06
CA VAL A 65 -6.97 -1.44 1.72
C VAL A 65 -6.53 -0.42 2.77
N LYS A 66 -6.34 -0.91 3.99
CA LYS A 66 -5.91 -0.11 5.13
C LYS A 66 -4.47 -0.44 5.45
N ASP A 67 -3.62 0.57 5.34
CA ASP A 67 -2.20 0.48 5.61
C ASP A 67 -1.81 1.36 6.80
N VAL A 68 -0.87 0.91 7.59
CA VAL A 68 -0.24 1.69 8.66
C VAL A 68 1.24 1.85 8.35
N TRP A 69 1.66 3.09 8.04
CA TRP A 69 3.02 3.42 7.64
C TRP A 69 3.68 4.32 8.66
N THR A 70 4.88 3.96 9.12
CA THR A 70 5.68 4.83 10.00
C THR A 70 6.83 5.45 9.22
N PHE A 71 6.86 6.77 9.21
CA PHE A 71 7.90 7.60 8.63
C PHE A 71 8.83 8.11 9.72
N ALA A 72 10.13 8.15 9.46
CA ALA A 72 11.13 8.71 10.36
C ALA A 72 11.98 9.79 9.69
N ARG A 73 12.38 10.80 10.46
CA ARG A 73 13.30 11.85 10.02
C ARG A 73 14.17 12.33 11.19
N ASP A 74 15.48 12.43 10.99
CA ASP A 74 16.37 13.13 11.93
C ASP A 74 16.06 14.63 11.90
N THR A 75 15.55 15.16 13.02
CA THR A 75 15.11 16.56 13.16
C THR A 75 16.26 17.56 13.07
N ARG A 76 17.51 17.11 13.24
CA ARG A 76 18.72 17.92 13.12
C ARG A 76 19.23 17.97 11.68
N SER A 77 18.74 17.07 10.82
CA SER A 77 19.11 17.02 9.42
C SER A 77 18.49 18.20 8.66
N ARG A 78 19.31 18.82 7.80
CA ARG A 78 18.82 19.79 6.82
C ARG A 78 18.08 19.13 5.67
N ASP A 79 18.22 17.81 5.50
CA ASP A 79 17.45 17.04 4.53
C ASP A 79 15.98 17.00 4.99
N PRO A 80 15.04 17.51 4.18
CA PRO A 80 13.61 17.47 4.51
C PRO A 80 12.98 16.09 4.36
N ASN A 81 13.68 15.13 3.74
CA ASN A 81 13.11 13.83 3.40
C ASN A 81 12.80 12.97 4.63
N TRP A 82 11.66 12.30 4.56
CA TRP A 82 11.23 11.29 5.52
C TRP A 82 11.45 9.89 4.94
N LYS A 83 11.94 8.97 5.76
CA LYS A 83 12.16 7.56 5.38
C LYS A 83 11.00 6.72 5.87
N LEU A 84 10.48 5.84 5.03
CA LEU A 84 9.55 4.79 5.45
C LEU A 84 10.35 3.74 6.23
N VAL A 85 10.01 3.54 7.51
CA VAL A 85 10.75 2.63 8.42
C VAL A 85 9.91 1.46 8.91
N ALA A 86 8.58 1.52 8.80
CA ALA A 86 7.69 0.39 9.06
C ALA A 86 6.43 0.48 8.18
N THR A 87 5.91 -0.69 7.79
CA THR A 87 4.67 -0.87 7.03
C THR A 87 3.93 -2.07 7.59
N GLU A 88 2.65 -1.90 7.89
CA GLU A 88 1.76 -2.95 8.37
C GLU A 88 0.43 -2.84 7.63
N GLU A 89 -0.19 -3.97 7.29
CA GLU A 89 -1.56 -4.02 6.78
C GLU A 89 -2.50 -4.17 7.98
N GLU A 90 -3.58 -3.39 8.02
CA GLU A 90 -4.59 -3.45 9.09
C GLU A 90 -5.79 -4.28 8.62
N ASP A 91 -6.05 -5.40 9.30
CA ASP A 91 -7.18 -6.32 9.04
C ASP A 91 -8.57 -5.66 9.22
#